data_AF-E2A109-F1
#
_entry.id   AF-E2A109-F1
#
_cell.length_a   1.000
_cell.length_b   1.000
_cell.length_c   1.000
_cell.angle_alpha   90.00
_cell.angle_beta   90.00
_cell.angle_gamma   90.00
#
_symmetry.space_group_name_H-M   'P 1'
#
loop_
_entity.id
_entity.type
_entity.pdbx_description
1 polymer ?
#
loop_
_entity_poly.entity_id
_entity_poly.type
_entity_poly.pdbx_seq_one_letter_code
_entity_poly.pdbx_strand_id
1 'polypeptide(L)' 'FSEEPLNYLKTRHPEIFQIALKYLCTPGSSVSVEKLFSASGYIISDRRNRLSPKNVKILTFLNKNYKLV' A
#
# COMPACT_ATOMS: atom_id res chain seq x y z
N PHE A 1 11.63 -23.23 2.56
CA PHE A 1 12.24 -21.98 2.06
C PHE A 1 11.20 -20.87 1.91
N SER A 2 10.38 -20.61 2.92
CA SER A 2 9.19 -19.75 2.75
C SER A 2 8.89 -18.85 3.96
N GLU A 3 9.91 -18.50 4.73
CA GLU A 3 9.71 -17.43 5.72
C GLU A 3 9.90 -16.08 5.03
N GLU A 4 8.95 -15.19 5.25
CA GLU A 4 9.03 -13.80 4.82
C GLU A 4 10.33 -13.19 5.39
N PRO A 5 11.19 -12.54 4.56
CA PRO A 5 12.52 -12.07 4.99
C PRO A 5 12.52 -11.18 6.23
N LEU A 6 11.46 -10.38 6.41
CA LEU A 6 11.27 -9.56 7.60
C LEU A 6 11.06 -10.39 8.87
N ASN A 7 10.37 -11.53 8.79
CA ASN A 7 10.11 -12.40 9.93
C ASN A 7 11.39 -13.13 10.38
N TYR A 8 12.25 -13.50 9.42
CA TYR A 8 13.58 -14.02 9.70
C TYR A 8 14.42 -13.03 10.52
N LEU A 9 14.44 -11.76 10.11
CA LEU A 9 15.17 -10.71 10.83
C LEU A 9 14.56 -10.42 12.20
N LYS A 10 13.23 -10.42 12.30
CA LYS A 10 12.53 -10.19 13.58
C LYS A 10 12.90 -11.20 14.66
N THR A 11 13.08 -12.46 14.29
CA THR A 11 13.31 -13.57 15.23
C THR A 11 14.77 -13.77 15.56
N ARG A 12 15.67 -13.59 14.59
CA ARG A 12 17.10 -13.90 14.75
C ARG A 12 18.01 -12.70 14.94
N HIS A 13 17.59 -11.53 14.45
CA HIS A 13 18.37 -10.29 14.50
C HIS A 13 17.49 -9.09 14.89
N PRO A 14 16.84 -9.12 16.07
CA PRO A 14 15.94 -8.06 16.51
C PRO A 14 16.61 -6.68 16.58
N GLU A 15 17.93 -6.63 16.75
CA GLU A 15 18.75 -5.41 16.79
C GLU A 15 18.77 -4.65 15.46
N ILE A 16 18.76 -5.35 14.32
CA ILE A 16 18.69 -4.73 12.99
C ILE A 16 17.28 -4.72 12.40
N PHE A 17 16.34 -5.47 13.00
CA PHE A 17 14.98 -5.59 12.50
C PHE A 17 14.31 -4.22 12.29
N GLN A 18 14.49 -3.28 13.21
CA GLN A 18 13.92 -1.93 13.10
C GLN A 18 14.47 -1.15 11.89
N ILE A 19 15.78 -1.29 11.63
CA ILE A 19 16.44 -0.67 10.47
C ILE A 19 15.93 -1.35 9.19
N ALA A 20 15.90 -2.68 9.17
CA ALA A 20 15.41 -3.45 8.03
C ALA A 20 13.95 -3.10 7.69
N LEU A 21 13.08 -2.97 8.70
CA LEU A 21 11.68 -2.59 8.51
C LEU A 21 11.55 -1.19 7.90
N LYS A 22 12.44 -0.26 8.25
CA LYS A 22 12.44 1.08 7.65
C LYS A 22 12.84 1.08 6.18
N TYR A 23 13.91 0.36 5.83
CA TYR A 23 14.51 0.46 4.50
C TYR A 23 14.00 -0.60 3.51
N LEU A 24 13.75 -1.84 3.95
CA LEU A 24 13.33 -2.93 3.07
C LEU A 24 11.83 -2.96 2.79
N CYS A 25 11.00 -2.39 3.68
CA CYS A 25 9.56 -2.27 3.43
C CYS A 25 9.22 -1.16 2.41
N THR A 26 10.19 -0.31 2.07
CA THR A 26 9.99 0.73 1.06
C THR A 26 10.08 0.12 -0.34
N PRO A 27 9.03 0.22 -1.18
CA PRO A 27 9.10 -0.29 -2.54
C PRO A 27 10.17 0.46 -3.34
N GLY A 28 10.99 -0.27 -4.10
CA GLY A 28 12.07 0.30 -4.91
C GLY A 28 11.61 1.06 -6.16
N SER A 29 10.30 1.20 -6.39
CA SER A 29 9.74 1.90 -7.55
C SER A 29 8.38 2.56 -7.25
N SER A 30 8.02 3.55 -8.07
CA SER A 30 6.71 4.23 -8.03
C SER A 30 5.55 3.38 -8.54
N VAL A 31 5.82 2.20 -9.12
CA VAL A 31 4.83 1.33 -9.77
C VAL A 31 3.64 1.01 -8.86
N SER A 32 3.90 0.79 -7.56
CA SER A 32 2.82 0.51 -6.59
C SER A 32 1.86 1.68 -6.43
N VAL A 33 2.39 2.91 -6.49
CA VAL A 33 1.64 4.15 -6.38
C VAL A 33 0.90 4.46 -7.68
N GLU A 34 1.55 4.27 -8.83
CA GLU A 34 0.90 4.40 -10.15
C GLU A 34 -0.28 3.44 -10.30
N LYS A 35 -0.12 2.18 -9.87
CA LYS A 35 -1.21 1.21 -9.85
C LYS A 35 -2.38 1.65 -8.95
N LEU A 36 -2.08 2.25 -7.80
CA LEU A 36 -3.09 2.82 -6.91
C LEU A 36 -3.85 3.99 -7.58
N PHE A 37 -3.14 4.88 -8.28
CA PHE A 37 -3.75 6.00 -8.99
C PHE A 37 -4.58 5.54 -10.19
N SER A 38 -4.09 4.61 -10.99
CA SER A 38 -4.85 3.99 -12.09
C SER A 38 -6.12 3.32 -11.58
N ALA A 39 -6.04 2.58 -10.46
CA ALA A 39 -7.22 1.98 -9.83
C ALA A 39 -8.21 3.05 -9.31
N SER A 40 -7.69 4.15 -8.75
CA SER A 40 -8.51 5.29 -8.30
C SER A 40 -9.15 6.04 -9.47
N GLY A 41 -8.56 5.99 -10.66
CA GLY A 41 -9.16 6.50 -11.90
C GLY A 41 -10.51 5.85 -12.20
N TYR A 42 -10.72 4.58 -11.88
CA TYR A 42 -12.05 3.95 -12.02
C TYR A 42 -13.08 4.45 -10.99
N ILE A 43 -12.62 4.96 -9.85
CA ILE A 43 -13.49 5.60 -8.84
C ILE A 43 -13.99 6.94 -9.37
N ILE A 44 -13.10 7.70 -10.02
CA ILE A 44 -13.39 8.97 -10.69
C ILE A 44 -13.70 8.72 -12.17
N SER A 45 -14.90 8.19 -12.46
CA SER A 45 -15.35 8.03 -13.85
C SER A 45 -16.04 9.29 -14.37
N ASP A 46 -16.22 9.41 -15.69
CA ASP A 46 -16.96 10.52 -16.31
C ASP A 46 -18.37 10.71 -15.72
N ARG A 47 -19.01 9.60 -15.33
CA ARG A 47 -20.34 9.62 -14.67
C ARG A 47 -20.29 9.94 -13.18
N ARG A 48 -19.13 9.83 -12.53
CA ARG A 48 -18.90 10.06 -11.08
C ARG A 48 -17.81 11.12 -10.85
N ASN A 49 -17.86 12.20 -11.62
CA ASN A 49 -16.87 13.28 -11.56
C ASN A 49 -17.16 14.33 -10.46
N ARG A 50 -18.36 14.33 -9.84
CA ARG A 50 -18.75 15.27 -8.77
C ARG A 50 -18.33 14.81 -7.36
N LEU A 51 -17.20 14.10 -7.25
CA LEU A 51 -16.64 13.69 -5.96
C LEU A 51 -15.69 14.76 -5.43
N SER A 52 -15.82 15.10 -4.15
CA SER A 52 -14.82 15.93 -3.50
C SER A 52 -13.48 15.17 -3.38
N PRO A 53 -12.33 15.86 -3.39
CA PRO A 53 -11.03 15.22 -3.19
C PRO A 53 -10.96 14.38 -1.90
N LYS A 54 -11.69 14.80 -0.86
CA LYS A 54 -11.81 14.06 0.40
C LYS A 54 -12.50 12.70 0.19
N ASN A 55 -13.60 12.67 -0.55
CA ASN A 55 -14.36 11.44 -0.79
C ASN A 55 -13.59 10.47 -1.70
N VAL A 56 -12.87 10.99 -2.70
CA VAL A 56 -11.96 10.16 -3.52
C VAL A 56 -10.94 9.45 -2.65
N LYS A 57 -10.26 10.17 -1.75
CA LYS A 57 -9.27 9.56 -0.83
C LYS A 57 -9.86 8.44 0.02
N ILE A 58 -11.06 8.66 0.60
CA ILE A 58 -11.76 7.64 1.41
C ILE A 58 -12.11 6.42 0.56
N LEU A 59 -12.70 6.61 -0.62
CA LEU A 59 -13.09 5.51 -1.50
C LEU A 59 -11.88 4.73 -2.00
N THR A 60 -10.77 5.41 -2.34
CA THR A 60 -9.50 4.77 -2.69
C THR A 60 -8.97 3.93 -1.52
N PHE A 61 -9.00 4.46 -0.30
CA PHE A 61 -8.59 3.71 0.89
C PHE A 61 -9.45 2.48 1.12
N LEU A 62 -10.78 2.61 1.07
CA LEU A 62 -11.70 1.49 1.27
C LEU A 62 -11.52 0.43 0.18
N ASN A 63 -11.45 0.83 -1.10
CA ASN A 63 -11.21 -0.09 -2.22
C ASN A 63 -9.85 -0.82 -2.10
N LYS A 64 -8.81 -0.18 -1.56
CA LYS A 64 -7.53 -0.85 -1.37
C LYS A 64 -7.55 -1.86 -0.20
N ASN A 65 -8.35 -1.61 0.83
CA ASN A 65 -8.33 -2.35 2.10
C ASN A 65 -9.56 -3.23 2.35
N TYR A 66 -10.53 -3.32 1.43
CA TYR A 66 -11.78 -4.08 1.64
C TYR A 66 -11.61 -5.58 1.93
N LYS A 67 -10.43 -6.16 1.67
CA LYS A 67 -10.10 -7.56 2.00
C LYS A 67 -9.43 -7.75 3.36
N LEU A 68 -9.04 -6.65 4.02
CA LEU A 68 -8.39 -6.65 5.33
C LEU A 68 -9.39 -6.47 6.48
N VAL A 69 -10.65 -6.22 6.14
CA VAL A 69 -11.82 -6.14 7.03
C VAL A 69 -12.72 -7.31 6.66
#